data_AF-A0A1M3QER5-F1
#
_entry.id   AF-A0A1M3QER5-F1
#
_cell.length_a   1.000
_cell.length_b   1.000
_cell.length_c   1.000
_cell.angle_alpha   90.00
_cell.angle_beta   90.00
_cell.angle_gamma   90.00
#
_symmetry.space_group_name_H-M   'P 1'
#
loop_
_entity.id
_entity.type
_entity.pdbx_description
1 polymer ?
#
loop_
_entity_poly.entity_id
_entity_poly.type
_entity_poly.pdbx_seq_one_letter_code
_entity_poly.pdbx_strand_id
1 'polypeptide(L)'
;MKMKISKKKAYVIALLAIVGITAGIYTRHYYRQHEMLKVEIKPFKTGNGWGYNVMVDKKIYIHQETIPAFAGNQSFKSEEDAIKTGNLVIKKMIAGNLLPALSAEEVMGLGIRPTLSAH
;
A
#
# COMPACT_ATOMS: atom_id res chain seq x y z
N MET A 1 20.04 0.61 -55.53
CA MET A 1 21.25 1.21 -54.94
C MET A 1 21.72 0.35 -53.76
N LYS A 2 22.84 -0.40 -53.89
CA LYS A 2 23.36 -1.27 -52.82
C LYS A 2 24.17 -0.43 -51.84
N MET A 3 23.63 -0.16 -50.66
CA MET A 3 24.32 0.60 -49.62
C MET A 3 25.48 -0.24 -49.05
N LYS A 4 26.72 0.09 -49.42
CA LYS A 4 27.93 -0.55 -48.85
C LYS A 4 28.31 0.15 -47.55
N ILE A 5 27.92 -0.44 -46.42
CA ILE A 5 28.33 0.05 -45.09
C ILE A 5 29.80 -0.30 -44.87
N SER A 6 30.63 0.69 -44.50
CA SER A 6 32.04 0.44 -44.17
C SER A 6 32.15 -0.23 -42.80
N LYS A 7 33.20 -1.05 -42.59
CA LYS A 7 33.43 -1.76 -41.31
C LYS A 7 33.38 -0.82 -40.10
N LYS A 8 33.96 0.39 -40.20
CA LYS A 8 33.91 1.42 -39.15
C LYS A 8 32.47 1.86 -38.83
N LYS A 9 31.64 2.12 -39.84
CA LYS A 9 30.23 2.48 -39.66
C LYS A 9 29.43 1.32 -39.05
N ALA A 10 29.73 0.08 -39.43
CA ALA A 10 29.12 -1.10 -38.82
C ALA A 10 29.45 -1.23 -37.32
N TYR A 11 30.70 -1.00 -36.91
CA TYR A 11 31.09 -0.99 -35.49
C TYR A 11 30.37 0.10 -34.69
N VAL A 12 30.23 1.31 -35.26
CA VAL A 12 29.49 2.40 -34.59
C VAL A 12 28.01 2.03 -34.41
N ILE A 13 27.37 1.46 -35.44
CA ILE A 13 25.98 1.01 -35.36
C ILE A 13 25.82 -0.08 -34.30
N ALA A 14 26.75 -1.04 -34.25
CA ALA A 14 26.73 -2.10 -33.24
C ALA A 14 26.87 -1.55 -31.81
N LEU A 15 27.78 -0.59 -31.60
CA LEU A 15 27.95 0.09 -30.31
C LEU A 15 26.68 0.82 -29.86
N LEU A 16 26.04 1.57 -30.76
CA LEU A 16 24.80 2.27 -30.46
C LEU A 16 23.65 1.31 -30.13
N ALA A 17 23.57 0.18 -30.84
CA ALA A 17 22.59 -0.86 -30.55
C ALA A 17 22.80 -1.47 -29.15
N ILE A 18 24.06 -1.74 -28.77
CA ILE A 18 24.39 -2.27 -27.43
C ILE A 18 24.00 -1.26 -26.36
N VAL A 19 24.34 0.02 -26.51
CA VAL A 19 23.97 1.08 -25.55
C VAL A 19 22.44 1.22 -25.43
N GLY A 20 21.72 1.15 -26.55
CA GLY A 20 20.26 1.18 -26.53
C GLY A 20 19.65 -0.01 -25.77
N ILE A 21 20.18 -1.22 -25.99
CA ILE A 21 19.72 -2.43 -25.29
C ILE A 21 20.03 -2.34 -23.79
N THR A 22 21.24 -1.92 -23.41
CA THR A 22 21.61 -1.82 -21.99
C THR A 22 20.80 -0.75 -21.28
N ALA A 23 20.57 0.42 -21.91
CA ALA A 23 19.69 1.45 -21.38
C ALA A 23 18.23 0.97 -21.27
N GLY A 24 17.74 0.21 -22.24
CA GLY A 24 16.40 -0.41 -22.19
C GLY A 24 16.25 -1.43 -21.06
N ILE A 25 17.27 -2.26 -20.82
CA ILE A 25 17.28 -3.21 -19.70
C ILE A 25 17.34 -2.45 -18.37
N TYR A 26 18.21 -1.44 -18.26
CA TYR A 26 18.38 -0.64 -17.05
C TYR A 26 17.09 0.11 -16.68
N THR A 27 16.48 0.79 -17.65
CA THR A 27 15.20 1.49 -17.45
C THR A 27 14.10 0.52 -17.06
N ARG A 28 13.97 -0.63 -17.74
CA ARG A 28 13.00 -1.67 -17.38
C ARG A 28 13.22 -2.21 -15.96
N HIS A 29 14.46 -2.42 -15.54
CA HIS A 29 14.77 -2.88 -14.20
C HIS A 29 14.41 -1.82 -13.15
N TYR A 30 14.78 -0.56 -13.41
CA TYR A 30 14.44 0.58 -12.56
C TYR A 30 12.93 0.75 -12.38
N TYR A 31 12.14 0.73 -13.45
CA TYR A 31 10.67 0.84 -13.35
C TYR A 31 10.01 -0.38 -12.69
N ARG A 32 10.56 -1.59 -12.87
CA ARG A 32 10.05 -2.79 -12.18
C ARG A 32 10.25 -2.73 -10.67
N GLN A 33 11.33 -2.11 -10.18
CA GLN A 33 11.54 -1.96 -8.73
C GLN A 33 10.65 -0.89 -8.11
N HIS A 34 10.10 0.04 -8.90
CA HIS A 34 9.23 1.12 -8.45
C HIS A 34 7.74 0.88 -8.74
N GLU A 35 7.31 -0.37 -8.89
CA GLU A 35 5.89 -0.68 -8.93
C GLU A 35 5.27 -0.34 -7.57
N MET A 36 4.53 0.78 -7.51
CA MET A 36 3.87 1.21 -6.29
C MET A 36 2.74 0.23 -5.97
N LEU A 37 2.85 -0.44 -4.82
CA LEU A 37 1.81 -1.34 -4.34
C LEU A 37 0.52 -0.53 -4.17
N LYS A 38 -0.59 -1.03 -4.72
CA LYS A 38 -1.89 -0.39 -4.53
C LYS A 38 -2.39 -0.72 -3.13
N VAL A 39 -2.54 0.29 -2.29
CA VAL A 39 -3.13 0.17 -0.95
C VAL A 39 -4.57 0.68 -0.98
N GLU A 40 -5.52 -0.12 -0.50
CA GLU A 40 -6.94 0.25 -0.43
C GLU A 40 -7.57 -0.21 0.88
N ILE A 41 -8.54 0.55 1.40
CA ILE A 41 -9.38 0.14 2.53
C ILE A 41 -10.64 -0.52 2.01
N LYS A 42 -10.98 -1.69 2.56
CA LYS A 42 -12.26 -2.36 2.34
C LYS A 42 -12.99 -2.56 3.65
N PRO A 43 -14.03 -1.76 3.95
CA PRO A 43 -14.87 -2.01 5.11
C PRO A 43 -15.68 -3.30 4.92
N PHE A 44 -16.05 -3.93 6.02
CA PHE A 44 -16.93 -5.09 6.03
C PHE A 44 -17.81 -5.10 7.29
N LYS A 45 -18.97 -5.75 7.18
CA LYS A 45 -19.87 -5.97 8.31
C LYS A 45 -19.33 -7.08 9.22
N THR A 46 -19.31 -6.82 10.51
CA THR A 46 -19.13 -7.86 11.54
C THR A 46 -20.50 -8.24 12.10
N GLY A 47 -20.54 -9.25 12.97
CA GLY A 47 -21.81 -9.66 13.62
C GLY A 47 -22.50 -8.53 14.39
N ASN A 48 -21.72 -7.60 14.96
CA ASN A 48 -22.22 -6.54 15.85
C ASN A 48 -21.85 -5.12 15.40
N GLY A 49 -21.39 -4.92 14.16
CA GLY A 49 -20.95 -3.62 13.69
C GLY A 49 -20.16 -3.68 12.37
N TRP A 50 -19.04 -2.99 12.34
CA TRP A 50 -18.15 -2.89 11.20
C TRP A 50 -16.71 -3.18 11.58
N GLY A 51 -15.94 -3.63 10.60
CA GLY A 51 -14.49 -3.75 10.59
C GLY A 51 -13.93 -3.27 9.26
N TYR A 52 -12.61 -3.31 9.10
CA TYR A 52 -11.96 -2.97 7.83
C TYR A 52 -10.78 -3.88 7.52
N ASN A 53 -10.52 -4.04 6.22
CA ASN A 53 -9.31 -4.63 5.70
C ASN A 53 -8.42 -3.55 5.08
N VAL A 54 -7.13 -3.58 5.39
CA VAL A 54 -6.11 -2.93 4.55
C VAL A 54 -5.70 -3.95 3.49
N MET A 55 -5.94 -3.63 2.23
CA MET A 55 -5.52 -4.47 1.11
C MET A 55 -4.23 -3.92 0.51
N VAL A 56 -3.28 -4.79 0.22
CA VAL A 56 -2.06 -4.49 -0.55
C VAL A 56 -2.04 -5.42 -1.75
N ASP A 57 -2.09 -4.86 -2.96
CA ASP A 57 -2.15 -5.62 -4.22
C ASP A 57 -3.21 -6.74 -4.20
N LYS A 58 -4.42 -6.36 -3.79
CA LYS A 58 -5.61 -7.24 -3.72
C LYS A 58 -5.53 -8.35 -2.66
N LYS A 59 -4.46 -8.41 -1.85
CA LYS A 59 -4.37 -9.32 -0.69
C LYS A 59 -4.70 -8.57 0.59
N ILE A 60 -5.39 -9.23 1.52
CA ILE A 60 -5.61 -8.68 2.87
C ILE A 60 -4.26 -8.64 3.57
N TYR A 61 -3.82 -7.45 3.94
CA TYR A 61 -2.59 -7.21 4.68
C TYR A 61 -2.86 -7.00 6.17
N ILE A 62 -3.92 -6.27 6.51
CA ILE A 62 -4.43 -6.12 7.89
C ILE A 62 -5.92 -6.42 7.87
N HIS A 63 -6.36 -7.24 8.83
CA HIS A 63 -7.77 -7.55 9.07
C HIS A 63 -8.13 -7.07 10.48
N GLN A 64 -8.98 -6.05 10.56
CA GLN A 64 -9.31 -5.39 11.81
C GLN A 64 -10.83 -5.38 12.03
N GLU A 65 -11.33 -6.35 12.78
CA GLU A 65 -12.75 -6.48 13.13
C GLU A 65 -13.19 -5.54 14.28
N THR A 66 -12.22 -5.08 15.08
CA THR A 66 -12.46 -4.36 16.34
C THR A 66 -11.70 -3.06 16.41
N ILE A 67 -12.13 -2.14 17.28
CA ILE A 67 -11.47 -0.86 17.49
C ILE A 67 -10.08 -1.11 18.12
N PRO A 68 -8.97 -0.71 17.47
CA PRO A 68 -7.64 -0.90 18.02
C PRO A 68 -7.44 -0.08 19.31
N ALA A 69 -6.49 -0.50 20.14
CA ALA A 69 -6.12 0.13 21.42
C ALA A 69 -7.15 0.07 22.56
N PHE A 70 -8.34 -0.51 22.34
CA PHE A 70 -9.34 -0.69 23.38
C PHE A 70 -9.57 -2.16 23.69
N ALA A 71 -9.82 -2.45 24.96
CA ALA A 71 -10.17 -3.78 25.43
C ALA A 71 -11.62 -4.12 25.09
N GLY A 72 -11.89 -5.42 24.90
CA GLY A 72 -13.18 -5.93 24.47
C GLY A 72 -13.31 -6.02 22.95
N ASN A 73 -14.01 -7.04 22.46
CA ASN A 73 -14.22 -7.27 21.03
C ASN A 73 -15.27 -6.30 20.45
N GLN A 74 -14.99 -5.00 20.57
CA GLN A 74 -15.90 -3.94 20.13
C GLN A 74 -15.65 -3.63 18.67
N SER A 75 -16.65 -3.90 17.83
CA SER A 75 -16.66 -3.47 16.44
C SER A 75 -16.95 -1.98 16.32
N PHE A 76 -16.60 -1.40 15.17
CA PHE A 76 -16.95 -0.02 14.84
C PHE A 76 -18.47 0.12 14.69
N LYS A 77 -19.03 1.24 15.15
CA LYS A 77 -20.47 1.52 15.05
C LYS A 77 -20.90 1.80 13.61
N SER A 78 -20.02 2.41 12.83
CA SER A 78 -20.27 2.78 11.44
C SER A 78 -19.15 2.30 10.52
N GLU A 79 -19.48 2.16 9.24
CA GLU A 79 -18.53 1.92 8.16
C GLU A 79 -17.50 3.05 8.08
N GLU A 80 -17.96 4.29 8.24
CA GLU A 80 -17.13 5.49 8.17
C GLU A 80 -16.04 5.50 9.26
N ASP A 81 -16.37 5.08 10.48
CA ASP A 81 -15.40 4.99 11.59
C ASP A 81 -14.33 3.93 11.30
N ALA A 82 -14.73 2.79 10.74
CA ALA A 82 -13.79 1.75 10.32
C ALA A 82 -12.86 2.27 9.22
N ILE A 83 -13.39 2.99 8.22
CA ILE A 83 -12.60 3.59 7.14
C ILE A 83 -11.63 4.64 7.69
N LYS A 84 -12.09 5.56 8.54
CA LYS A 84 -11.24 6.62 9.14
C LYS A 84 -10.06 6.02 9.88
N THR A 85 -10.32 4.98 10.67
CA THR A 85 -9.29 4.27 11.43
C THR A 85 -8.30 3.57 10.50
N GLY A 86 -8.80 2.84 9.49
CA GLY A 86 -7.95 2.19 8.49
C GLY A 86 -7.07 3.17 7.72
N ASN A 87 -7.57 4.35 7.38
CA ASN A 87 -6.78 5.39 6.73
C ASN A 87 -5.63 5.89 7.63
N LEU A 88 -5.84 5.99 8.94
CA LEU A 88 -4.77 6.35 9.88
C LEU A 88 -3.70 5.26 9.96
N VAL A 89 -4.10 3.98 9.93
CA VAL A 89 -3.18 2.84 9.84
C VAL A 89 -2.35 2.91 8.56
N ILE A 90 -2.97 3.14 7.39
CA ILE A 90 -2.24 3.32 6.13
C ILE A 90 -1.25 4.48 6.23
N LYS A 91 -1.65 5.61 6.81
CA LYS A 91 -0.76 6.77 6.99
C LYS A 91 0.49 6.39 7.79
N LYS A 92 0.34 5.57 8.84
CA LYS A 92 1.48 5.07 9.63
C LYS A 92 2.36 4.08 8.86
N MET A 93 1.75 3.20 8.06
CA MET A 93 2.50 2.28 7.19
C MET A 93 3.37 3.05 6.19
N ILE A 94 2.81 4.06 5.53
CA ILE A 94 3.53 4.90 4.57
C ILE A 94 4.67 5.68 5.24
N ALA A 95 4.49 6.09 6.50
CA ALA A 95 5.53 6.75 7.29
C ALA A 95 6.68 5.80 7.75
N GLY A 96 6.65 4.52 7.38
CA GLY A 96 7.72 3.57 7.68
C GLY A 96 7.62 2.89 9.04
N ASN A 97 6.46 2.96 9.71
CA ASN A 97 6.27 2.27 10.99
C ASN A 97 6.09 0.76 10.77
N LEU A 98 6.99 -0.05 11.34
CA LEU A 98 6.98 -1.52 11.23
C LEU A 98 5.71 -2.15 11.80
N LEU A 99 5.14 -1.54 12.84
CA LEU A 99 3.87 -1.93 13.47
C LEU A 99 2.95 -0.71 13.49
N PRO A 100 1.99 -0.58 12.55
CA PRO A 100 1.11 0.58 12.47
C PRO A 100 -0.03 0.50 13.51
N ALA A 101 0.28 0.09 14.74
CA ALA A 101 -0.66 0.08 15.85
C ALA A 101 -1.08 1.52 16.20
N LEU A 102 -2.35 1.69 16.52
CA LEU A 102 -2.88 2.97 16.99
C LEU A 102 -2.90 3.00 18.52
N SER A 103 -2.70 4.17 19.11
CA SER A 103 -2.95 4.42 20.53
C SER A 103 -4.43 4.77 20.76
N ALA A 104 -4.88 4.67 22.01
CA ALA A 104 -6.25 5.05 22.37
C ALA A 104 -6.50 6.54 22.08
N GLU A 105 -5.51 7.40 22.29
CA GLU A 105 -5.57 8.84 22.02
C GLU A 105 -5.78 9.12 20.53
N GLU A 106 -5.05 8.42 19.66
CA GLU A 106 -5.18 8.58 18.21
C GLU A 106 -6.56 8.17 17.73
N VAL A 107 -7.10 7.06 18.23
CA VAL A 107 -8.44 6.59 17.87
C VAL A 107 -9.52 7.54 18.42
N MET A 108 -9.40 8.02 19.66
CA MET A 108 -10.32 9.02 20.22
C MET A 108 -10.24 10.36 19.47
N GLY A 109 -9.06 10.73 18.98
CA GLY A 109 -8.84 11.90 18.13
C GLY A 109 -9.62 11.84 16.81
N LEU A 110 -9.99 10.64 16.34
CA LEU A 110 -10.89 10.44 15.20
C LEU A 110 -12.38 10.58 15.57
N GLY A 111 -12.70 10.87 16.83
CA GLY A 111 -14.08 10.90 17.35
C GLY A 111 -14.64 9.52 17.68
N ILE A 112 -13.82 8.46 17.59
CA ILE A 112 -14.25 7.08 17.79
C ILE A 112 -14.07 6.74 19.27
N ARG A 113 -15.17 6.37 19.92
CA ARG A 113 -15.17 6.02 21.35
C ARG A 113 -15.68 4.60 21.56
N PRO A 114 -14.94 3.76 22.29
CA PRO A 114 -15.46 2.46 22.72
C PRO A 114 -16.71 2.67 23.59
N THR A 115 -17.62 1.71 23.57
CA THR A 115 -18.69 1.68 24.57
C THR A 115 -18.07 1.26 25.89
N LEU A 116 -18.03 2.15 26.88
CA LEU A 116 -17.62 1.78 28.24
C LEU A 116 -18.56 0.67 28.72
N SER A 117 -18.06 -0.57 28.79
CA SER A 117 -18.78 -1.64 29.45
C SER A 117 -18.62 -1.36 30.94
N ALA A 118 -19.71 -0.97 31.61
CA ALA A 118 -19.74 -0.87 33.06
C ALA A 118 -19.40 -2.26 33.61
N HIS A 119 -18.22 -2.38 34.22
CA HIS A 119 -17.88 -3.49 35.10
C HIS A 119 -18.14 -3.05 36.53
#